data_AF-A0A852X1J8-F1
#
_entry.id   AF-A0A852X1J8-F1
#
_cell.length_a   1.000
_cell.length_b   1.000
_cell.length_c   1.000
_cell.angle_alpha   90.00
_cell.angle_beta   90.00
_cell.angle_gamma   90.00
#
_symmetry.space_group_name_H-M   'P 1'
#
loop_
_entity.id
_entity.type
_entity.pdbx_description
1 polymer ?
#
loop_
_entity_poly.entity_id
_entity_poly.type
_entity_poly.pdbx_seq_one_letter_code
_entity_poly.pdbx_strand_id
1 'polypeptide(L)'
;MSALDTVRREMLINRFSGWLEYYGVPRRQRRAECAELRGNLDQAIAAEGYRAAADNLGHPRDLARAVGEGFASRPRWVLGLYALLAVVVVQTLALMGTMIAFAGGVEASGVTGREVSGSVFPWVGATFFYEESGETLSLGVDWPWLWPITLPLLAWFVTARPWRLLTRRDATHS
;
A
#
# COMPACT_ATOMS: atom_id res chain seq x y z
N MET A 1 -22.51 -2.20 -25.63
CA MET A 1 -22.03 -2.05 -24.23
C MET A 1 -22.08 -0.59 -23.83
N SER A 2 -22.58 -0.28 -22.64
CA SER A 2 -22.51 1.07 -22.08
C SER A 2 -21.09 1.38 -21.61
N ALA A 3 -20.67 2.65 -21.63
CA ALA A 3 -19.39 3.10 -21.07
C ALA A 3 -19.22 2.67 -19.59
N LEU A 4 -20.32 2.65 -18.84
CA LEU A 4 -20.34 2.18 -17.45
C LEU A 4 -20.05 0.67 -17.34
N ASP A 5 -20.55 -0.14 -18.29
CA ASP A 5 -20.31 -1.58 -18.28
C ASP A 5 -18.85 -1.90 -18.58
N THR A 6 -18.23 -1.14 -19.49
CA THR A 6 -16.79 -1.22 -19.76
C THR A 6 -15.97 -0.91 -18.50
N VAL A 7 -16.29 0.17 -17.78
CA VAL A 7 -15.60 0.53 -16.53
C VAL A 7 -15.77 -0.56 -15.48
N ARG A 8 -16.99 -1.07 -15.28
CA ARG A 8 -17.27 -2.13 -14.31
C ARG A 8 -16.56 -3.44 -14.67
N ARG A 9 -16.50 -3.81 -15.94
CA ARG A 9 -15.71 -4.94 -16.44
C ARG A 9 -14.24 -4.79 -16.08
N GLU A 10 -13.63 -3.66 -16.42
CA GLU A 10 -12.21 -3.44 -16.15
C GLU A 10 -11.91 -3.43 -14.64
N MET A 11 -12.83 -2.91 -13.82
CA MET A 11 -12.71 -2.95 -12.35
C MET A 11 -12.73 -4.39 -11.80
N LEU A 12 -13.59 -5.26 -12.36
CA LEU A 12 -13.66 -6.68 -12.01
C LEU A 12 -12.37 -7.42 -12.40
N ILE A 13 -11.86 -7.19 -13.62
CA ILE A 13 -10.61 -7.78 -14.11
C ILE A 13 -9.42 -7.32 -13.26
N ASN A 14 -9.37 -6.04 -12.89
CA ASN A 14 -8.32 -5.51 -12.01
C ASN A 14 -8.37 -6.17 -10.62
N ARG A 15 -9.57 -6.35 -10.05
CA ARG A 15 -9.74 -7.05 -8.78
C ARG A 15 -9.27 -8.51 -8.88
N PHE A 16 -9.62 -9.22 -9.95
CA PHE A 16 -9.14 -10.58 -10.21
C PHE A 16 -7.62 -10.66 -10.37
N SER A 17 -7.02 -9.76 -11.16
CA SER A 17 -5.57 -9.64 -11.33
C SER A 17 -4.83 -9.42 -10.00
N GLY A 18 -5.39 -8.58 -9.12
CA GLY A 18 -4.85 -8.37 -7.77
C GLY A 18 -4.87 -9.64 -6.91
N TRP A 19 -5.94 -10.45 -7.00
CA TRP A 19 -5.99 -11.74 -6.32
C TRP A 19 -5.02 -12.77 -6.91
N LEU A 20 -4.86 -12.84 -8.23
CA LEU A 20 -3.87 -13.72 -8.87
C LEU A 20 -2.43 -13.37 -8.42
N GLU A 21 -2.14 -12.08 -8.29
CA GLU A 21 -0.87 -11.62 -7.72
C GLU A 21 -0.71 -12.01 -6.25
N TYR A 22 -1.78 -11.89 -5.46
CA TYR A 22 -1.79 -12.33 -4.06
C TYR A 22 -1.48 -13.82 -3.89
N TYR A 23 -1.96 -14.66 -4.82
CA TYR A 23 -1.67 -16.10 -4.85
C TYR A 23 -0.34 -16.46 -5.53
N GLY A 24 0.42 -15.47 -6.03
CA GLY A 24 1.76 -15.68 -6.57
C GLY A 24 1.82 -16.12 -8.03
N VAL A 25 0.75 -15.92 -8.80
CA VAL A 25 0.69 -16.30 -10.23
C VAL A 25 1.65 -15.43 -11.06
N PRO A 26 2.50 -16.01 -11.94
CA PRO A 26 3.43 -15.26 -12.77
C PRO A 26 2.73 -14.26 -13.71
N ARG A 27 3.35 -13.11 -13.98
CA ARG A 27 2.79 -12.04 -14.83
C ARG A 27 2.34 -12.52 -16.22
N ARG A 28 3.06 -13.47 -16.83
CA ARG A 28 2.68 -14.04 -18.14
C ARG A 28 1.40 -14.88 -18.04
N GLN A 29 1.31 -15.76 -17.05
CA GLN A 29 0.11 -16.55 -16.79
C GLN A 29 -1.06 -15.64 -16.41
N ARG A 30 -0.86 -14.69 -15.49
CA ARG A 30 -1.88 -13.70 -15.10
C ARG A 30 -2.46 -12.96 -16.30
N ARG A 31 -1.62 -12.57 -17.28
CA ARG A 31 -2.09 -11.92 -18.51
C ARG A 31 -2.93 -12.85 -19.38
N ALA A 32 -2.58 -14.13 -19.47
CA ALA A 32 -3.36 -15.12 -20.20
C ALA A 32 -4.72 -15.35 -19.54
N GLU A 33 -4.75 -15.59 -18.22
CA GLU A 33 -5.99 -15.78 -17.44
C GLU A 33 -6.90 -14.55 -17.52
N CYS A 34 -6.33 -13.34 -17.42
CA CYS A 34 -7.11 -12.11 -17.58
C CYS A 34 -7.62 -11.88 -19.01
N ALA A 35 -6.91 -12.36 -20.03
CA ALA A 35 -7.35 -12.27 -21.42
C ALA A 35 -8.49 -13.25 -21.69
N GLU A 36 -8.39 -14.48 -21.19
CA GLU A 36 -9.44 -15.49 -21.26
C GLU A 36 -10.70 -15.04 -20.52
N LEU A 37 -10.55 -14.55 -19.28
CA LEU A 37 -11.68 -14.01 -18.52
C LEU A 37 -12.35 -12.83 -19.23
N ARG A 38 -11.58 -11.95 -19.87
CA ARG A 38 -12.14 -10.84 -20.63
C ARG A 38 -12.96 -11.35 -21.82
N GLY A 39 -12.45 -12.33 -22.56
CA GLY A 39 -13.17 -12.95 -23.68
C GLY A 39 -14.48 -13.63 -23.24
N ASN A 40 -14.43 -14.42 -22.18
CA ASN A 40 -15.61 -15.12 -21.65
C ASN A 40 -16.65 -14.12 -21.12
N LEU A 41 -16.21 -13.06 -20.43
CA LEU A 41 -17.13 -12.05 -19.91
C LEU A 41 -17.74 -11.19 -21.03
N ASP A 42 -16.98 -10.87 -22.08
CA ASP A 42 -17.52 -10.13 -23.23
C ASP A 42 -18.61 -10.92 -23.96
N GLN A 43 -18.44 -12.23 -24.09
CA GLN A 43 -19.47 -13.13 -24.64
C GLN A 43 -20.71 -13.18 -23.74
N ALA A 44 -20.53 -13.37 -22.43
CA ALA A 44 -21.64 -13.43 -21.47
C ALA A 44 -22.41 -12.09 -21.37
N ILE A 45 -21.69 -10.96 -21.40
CA ILE A 45 -22.29 -9.62 -21.42
C ILE A 45 -23.13 -9.42 -22.69
N ALA A 46 -22.66 -9.91 -23.84
CA ALA A 46 -23.40 -9.78 -25.10
C ALA A 46 -24.70 -10.60 -25.09
N ALA A 47 -24.73 -11.74 -24.38
CA ALA A 47 -25.90 -12.61 -24.29
C ALA A 47 -26.91 -12.17 -23.23
N GLU A 48 -26.44 -11.80 -22.02
CA GLU A 48 -27.29 -11.69 -20.82
C GLU A 48 -27.19 -10.31 -20.14
N GLY A 49 -26.24 -9.48 -20.57
CA GLY A 49 -25.91 -8.21 -19.91
C GLY A 49 -24.97 -8.36 -18.71
N TYR A 50 -24.38 -7.24 -18.27
CA TYR A 50 -23.28 -7.25 -17.29
C TYR A 50 -23.65 -7.83 -15.92
N ARG A 51 -24.84 -7.53 -15.39
CA ARG A 51 -25.22 -7.99 -14.04
C ARG A 51 -25.33 -9.51 -13.98
N ALA A 52 -26.09 -10.11 -14.91
CA ALA A 52 -26.23 -11.56 -14.99
C ALA A 52 -24.88 -12.25 -15.22
N ALA A 53 -24.07 -11.72 -16.14
CA ALA A 53 -22.73 -12.25 -16.41
C ALA A 53 -21.80 -12.17 -15.17
N ALA A 54 -21.85 -11.08 -14.41
CA ALA A 54 -21.03 -10.91 -13.21
C ALA A 54 -21.50 -11.82 -12.06
N ASP A 55 -22.81 -12.01 -11.90
CA ASP A 55 -23.37 -12.89 -10.86
C ASP A 55 -23.05 -14.37 -11.17
N ASN A 56 -23.10 -14.78 -12.44
CA ASN A 56 -22.72 -16.13 -12.88
C ASN A 56 -21.23 -16.45 -12.70
N LEU A 57 -20.36 -15.45 -12.79
CA LEU A 57 -18.92 -15.63 -12.59
C LEU A 57 -18.55 -15.90 -11.12
N GLY A 58 -19.39 -15.48 -10.17
CA GLY A 58 -19.13 -15.60 -8.74
C GLY A 58 -18.04 -14.66 -8.22
N HIS A 59 -17.55 -14.91 -7.01
CA HIS A 59 -16.62 -14.00 -6.35
C HIS A 59 -15.20 -14.12 -6.96
N PRO A 60 -14.58 -13.02 -7.45
CA PRO A 60 -13.27 -13.06 -8.13
C PRO A 60 -12.14 -13.71 -7.31
N ARG A 61 -12.27 -13.66 -5.98
CA ARG A 61 -11.32 -14.27 -5.04
C ARG A 61 -11.28 -15.80 -5.15
N ASP A 62 -12.43 -16.44 -5.38
CA ASP A 62 -12.54 -17.90 -5.41
C ASP A 62 -12.00 -18.44 -6.72
N LEU A 63 -12.32 -17.76 -7.83
CA LEU A 63 -11.72 -18.04 -9.14
C LEU A 63 -10.19 -17.91 -9.09
N ALA A 64 -9.67 -16.83 -8.48
CA ALA A 64 -8.24 -16.61 -8.36
C ALA A 64 -7.56 -17.60 -7.41
N ARG A 65 -8.30 -18.11 -6.41
CA ARG A 65 -7.81 -19.15 -5.51
C ARG A 65 -7.60 -20.46 -6.27
N ALA A 66 -8.59 -20.88 -7.07
CA ALA A 66 -8.49 -22.11 -7.87
C ALA A 66 -7.30 -22.06 -8.84
N VAL A 67 -7.08 -20.93 -9.52
CA VAL A 67 -5.92 -20.72 -10.39
C VAL A 67 -4.60 -20.66 -9.59
N GLY A 68 -4.64 -20.09 -8.39
CA GLY A 68 -3.48 -19.85 -7.54
C GLY A 68 -2.96 -21.05 -6.75
N GLU A 69 -3.74 -22.12 -6.60
CA GLU A 69 -3.38 -23.30 -5.81
C GLU A 69 -2.07 -23.98 -6.27
N GLY A 70 -1.73 -23.87 -7.56
CA GLY A 70 -0.46 -24.37 -8.12
C GLY A 70 0.75 -23.44 -7.95
N PHE A 71 0.55 -22.18 -7.51
CA PHE A 71 1.58 -21.13 -7.55
C PHE A 71 1.96 -20.54 -6.18
N ALA A 72 1.52 -21.16 -5.08
CA ALA A 72 1.53 -20.65 -3.68
C ALA A 72 2.90 -20.27 -3.07
N SER A 73 3.95 -20.21 -3.88
CA SER A 73 5.35 -20.19 -3.44
C SER A 73 6.13 -18.92 -3.82
N ARG A 74 5.48 -17.89 -4.38
CA ARG A 74 6.16 -16.62 -4.69
C ARG A 74 6.10 -15.61 -3.52
N PRO A 75 7.21 -14.87 -3.28
CA PRO A 75 7.27 -13.80 -2.29
C PRO A 75 6.27 -12.67 -2.60
N ARG A 76 5.61 -12.14 -1.58
CA ARG A 76 4.49 -11.20 -1.67
C ARG A 76 4.95 -9.74 -1.73
N TRP A 77 5.78 -9.40 -2.71
CA TRP A 77 6.37 -8.05 -2.86
C TRP A 77 5.33 -6.93 -2.92
N VAL A 78 4.21 -7.15 -3.60
CA VAL A 78 3.14 -6.15 -3.72
C VAL A 78 2.40 -5.93 -2.39
N LEU A 79 2.20 -6.98 -1.59
CA LEU A 79 1.67 -6.83 -0.24
C LEU A 79 2.64 -6.04 0.65
N GLY A 80 3.94 -6.28 0.49
CA GLY A 80 4.98 -5.50 1.16
C GLY A 80 4.98 -4.03 0.75
N LEU A 81 4.78 -3.75 -0.54
CA LEU A 81 4.67 -2.37 -1.05
C LEU A 81 3.43 -1.66 -0.49
N TYR A 82 2.27 -2.33 -0.45
CA TYR A 82 1.06 -1.75 0.15
C TYR A 82 1.22 -1.52 1.65
N ALA A 83 1.86 -2.44 2.37
CA ALA A 83 2.16 -2.28 3.79
C ALA A 83 3.13 -1.11 4.03
N LEU A 84 4.19 -0.98 3.22
CA LEU A 84 5.10 0.15 3.26
C LEU A 84 4.35 1.47 3.03
N LEU A 85 3.53 1.55 1.99
CA LEU A 85 2.80 2.76 1.65
C LEU A 85 1.79 3.13 2.75
N ALA A 86 1.09 2.15 3.31
CA ALA A 86 0.18 2.38 4.44
C ALA A 86 0.92 2.93 5.67
N VAL A 87 2.07 2.36 6.02
CA VAL A 87 2.88 2.83 7.15
C VAL A 87 3.40 4.24 6.92
N VAL A 88 3.88 4.56 5.71
CA VAL A 88 4.31 5.92 5.34
C VAL A 88 3.16 6.91 5.49
N VAL A 89 1.96 6.60 4.99
CA VAL A 89 0.80 7.49 5.12
C VAL A 89 0.44 7.74 6.58
N VAL A 90 0.34 6.69 7.39
CA VAL A 90 0.02 6.80 8.81
C VAL A 90 1.08 7.61 9.57
N GLN A 91 2.36 7.36 9.28
CA GLN A 91 3.48 8.07 9.89
C GLN A 91 3.47 9.57 9.54
N THR A 92 3.27 9.91 8.27
CA THR A 92 3.18 11.31 7.83
C THR A 92 2.02 12.03 8.49
N LEU A 93 0.83 11.40 8.54
CA LEU A 93 -0.34 11.99 9.20
C LEU A 93 -0.11 12.21 10.70
N ALA A 94 0.50 11.24 11.38
CA ALA A 94 0.84 11.38 12.80
C ALA A 94 1.86 12.52 13.03
N LEU A 95 2.85 12.65 12.14
CA LEU A 95 3.88 13.70 12.23
C LEU A 95 3.25 15.09 12.05
N MET A 96 2.41 15.26 11.03
CA MET A 96 1.67 16.50 10.80
C MET A 96 0.78 16.85 12.01
N GLY A 97 0.05 15.88 12.54
CA GLY A 97 -0.78 16.07 13.73
C GLY A 97 0.03 16.52 14.94
N THR A 98 1.23 15.95 15.11
CA THR A 98 2.12 16.35 16.22
C THR A 98 2.69 17.74 16.03
N MET A 99 3.09 18.11 14.81
CA MET A 99 3.56 19.47 14.48
C MET A 99 2.49 20.52 14.78
N ILE A 100 1.23 20.25 14.40
CA ILE A 100 0.10 21.15 14.70
C ILE A 100 -0.11 21.26 16.21
N ALA A 101 -0.08 20.13 16.94
CA ALA A 101 -0.24 20.12 18.38
C ALA A 101 0.91 20.85 19.11
N PHE A 102 2.14 20.72 18.62
CA PHE A 102 3.30 21.43 19.15
C PHE A 102 3.18 22.94 18.92
N ALA A 103 2.89 23.38 17.68
CA ALA A 103 2.67 24.79 17.36
C ALA A 103 1.56 25.40 18.23
N GLY A 104 0.40 24.73 18.34
CA GLY A 104 -0.69 25.19 19.21
C GLY A 104 -0.32 25.22 20.69
N GLY A 105 0.55 24.32 21.16
CA GLY A 105 1.08 24.35 22.51
C GLY A 105 2.03 25.53 22.75
N VAL A 106 2.86 25.87 21.77
CA VAL A 106 3.75 27.04 21.84
C VAL A 106 2.94 28.34 21.82
N GLU A 107 1.98 28.47 20.91
CA GLU A 107 1.07 29.62 20.84
C GLU A 107 0.31 29.81 22.16
N ALA A 108 -0.24 28.74 22.73
CA ALA A 108 -0.95 28.78 24.01
C ALA A 108 -0.06 29.15 25.21
N SER A 109 1.26 28.91 25.11
CA SER A 109 2.22 29.30 26.16
C SER A 109 2.51 30.80 26.18
N GLY A 110 2.14 31.54 25.13
CA GLY A 110 2.35 32.98 25.01
C GLY A 110 3.81 33.39 24.79
N VAL A 111 4.69 32.44 24.51
CA VAL A 111 6.10 32.71 24.18
C VAL A 111 6.18 33.21 22.74
N THR A 112 6.52 34.48 22.57
CA THR A 112 6.70 35.12 21.25
C THR A 112 8.13 35.65 21.09
N GLY A 113 8.63 35.65 19.85
CA GLY A 113 9.94 36.21 19.50
C GLY A 113 11.17 35.43 19.99
N ARG A 114 11.00 34.14 20.35
CA ARG A 114 12.10 33.21 20.64
C ARG A 114 11.82 31.85 20.01
N GLU A 115 12.85 31.19 19.52
CA GLU A 115 12.78 29.81 19.06
C GLU A 115 12.45 28.90 20.25
N VAL A 116 11.34 28.15 20.14
CA VAL A 116 10.97 27.12 21.11
C VAL A 116 11.28 25.77 20.51
N SER A 117 12.22 25.06 21.13
CA SER A 117 12.59 23.70 20.74
C SER A 117 12.20 22.69 21.82
N GLY A 118 11.76 21.50 21.39
CA GLY A 118 11.34 20.46 22.32
C GLY A 118 11.22 19.08 21.67
N SER A 119 11.34 18.05 22.51
CA SER A 119 11.11 16.65 22.11
C SER A 119 9.67 16.25 22.42
N VAL A 120 8.95 15.70 21.45
CA VAL A 120 7.54 15.28 21.62
C VAL A 120 7.43 13.76 21.47
N PHE A 121 6.81 13.10 22.45
CA PHE A 121 6.51 11.66 22.34
C PHE A 121 5.45 11.41 21.25
N PRO A 122 5.57 10.37 20.40
CA PRO A 122 6.51 9.25 20.45
C PRO A 122 7.78 9.40 19.60
N TRP A 123 8.11 10.62 19.16
CA TRP A 123 9.20 10.90 18.22
C TRP A 123 10.56 10.98 18.91
N VAL A 124 11.03 9.84 19.42
CA VAL A 124 12.32 9.77 20.13
C VAL A 124 13.47 10.23 19.21
N GLY A 125 14.26 11.18 19.70
CA GLY A 125 15.37 11.78 18.96
C GLY A 125 14.97 12.82 17.91
N ALA A 126 13.68 13.15 17.77
CA ALA A 126 13.24 14.29 16.97
C ALA A 126 13.17 15.54 17.84
N THR A 127 13.71 16.64 17.33
CA THR A 127 13.60 17.97 17.92
C THR A 127 12.63 18.77 17.07
N PHE A 128 11.50 19.15 17.66
CA PHE A 128 10.55 20.07 17.05
C PHE A 128 10.99 21.49 17.36
N PHE A 129 10.94 22.36 16.37
CA PHE A 129 11.24 23.78 16.54
C PHE A 129 10.11 24.63 15.96
N TYR A 130 9.78 25.69 16.68
CA TYR A 130 8.83 26.71 16.29
C TYR A 130 9.48 28.07 16.49
N GLU A 131 9.53 28.88 15.44
CA GLU A 131 9.99 30.26 15.50
C GLU A 131 8.98 31.15 14.77
N GLU A 132 8.44 32.12 15.50
CA GLU A 132 7.59 33.16 14.96
C GLU A 132 8.38 34.48 15.00
N SER A 133 8.90 34.89 13.83
CA SER A 133 9.67 36.13 13.68
C SER A 133 8.93 37.10 12.75
N GLY A 134 8.00 37.87 13.31
CA GLY A 134 7.29 38.94 12.59
C GLY A 134 6.44 38.43 11.43
N GLU A 135 6.99 38.39 10.21
CA GLU A 135 6.29 37.95 8.99
C GLU A 135 6.56 36.48 8.61
N THR A 136 7.49 35.81 9.28
CA THR A 136 7.86 34.43 8.94
C THR A 136 7.56 33.47 10.09
N LEU A 137 6.79 32.43 9.77
CA LEU A 137 6.55 31.27 10.63
C LEU A 137 7.45 30.14 10.14
N SER A 138 8.40 29.73 10.98
CA SER A 138 9.23 28.57 10.74
C SER A 138 8.78 27.43 11.68
N LEU A 139 8.41 26.30 11.07
CA LEU A 139 8.01 25.09 11.77
C LEU A 139 8.76 23.94 11.15
N GLY A 140 9.45 23.17 11.97
CA GLY A 140 10.17 22.02 11.46
C GLY A 140 10.50 20.98 12.52
N VAL A 141 11.06 19.89 12.00
CA VAL A 141 11.54 18.76 12.78
C VAL A 141 12.97 18.50 12.33
N ASP A 142 13.88 18.53 13.28
CA ASP A 142 15.22 18.00 13.10
C ASP A 142 15.26 16.56 13.62
N TRP A 143 15.77 15.64 12.81
CA TRP A 143 15.79 14.21 13.13
C TRP A 143 16.96 13.54 12.42
N PRO A 144 17.69 12.59 13.04
CA PRO A 144 18.50 11.62 12.33
C PRO A 144 17.78 11.06 11.10
N TRP A 145 18.31 11.39 9.92
CA TRP A 145 17.80 11.10 8.58
C TRP A 145 17.35 9.64 8.33
N LEU A 146 17.79 8.70 9.18
CA LEU A 146 17.47 7.28 9.08
C LEU A 146 16.11 6.90 9.69
N TRP A 147 15.65 7.58 10.74
CA TRP A 147 14.47 7.13 11.49
C TRP A 147 13.16 7.09 10.68
N PRO A 148 12.79 8.12 9.89
CA PRO A 148 11.57 8.07 9.08
C PRO A 148 11.59 6.93 8.04
N ILE A 149 12.77 6.48 7.63
CA ILE A 149 12.93 5.39 6.66
C ILE A 149 12.84 4.02 7.35
N THR A 150 13.36 3.89 8.57
CA THR A 150 13.50 2.59 9.25
C THR A 150 12.19 1.86 9.50
N LEU A 151 11.14 2.53 9.98
CA LEU A 151 9.84 1.92 10.28
C LEU A 151 9.13 1.37 9.02
N PRO A 152 9.00 2.15 7.93
CA PRO A 152 8.49 1.63 6.66
C PRO A 152 9.30 0.45 6.12
N LEU A 153 10.63 0.53 6.20
CA LEU A 153 11.51 -0.52 5.71
C LEU A 153 11.39 -1.81 6.54
N LEU A 154 11.23 -1.69 7.87
CA LEU A 154 11.00 -2.82 8.75
C LEU A 154 9.66 -3.50 8.45
N ALA A 155 8.59 -2.71 8.31
CA ALA A 155 7.26 -3.21 7.95
C ALA A 155 7.28 -3.93 6.59
N TRP A 156 7.97 -3.34 5.61
CA TRP A 156 8.21 -3.96 4.32
C TRP A 156 8.99 -5.27 4.44
N PHE A 157 10.08 -5.28 5.21
CA PHE A 157 10.91 -6.47 5.38
C PHE A 157 10.13 -7.63 6.00
N VAL A 158 9.33 -7.36 7.04
CA VAL A 158 8.48 -8.35 7.73
C VAL A 158 7.41 -8.92 6.80
N THR A 159 6.79 -8.08 5.98
CA THR A 159 5.65 -8.46 5.11
C THR A 159 6.10 -9.09 3.78
N ALA A 160 7.16 -8.56 3.16
CA ALA A 160 7.71 -9.07 1.91
C ALA A 160 8.37 -10.44 2.08
N ARG A 161 8.80 -10.79 3.31
CA ARG A 161 9.50 -12.04 3.65
C ARG A 161 10.60 -12.38 2.64
N PRO A 162 11.55 -11.47 2.39
CA PRO A 162 12.56 -11.65 1.34
C PRO A 162 13.43 -12.91 1.55
N TRP A 163 13.57 -13.36 2.80
CA TRP A 163 14.31 -14.57 3.17
C TRP A 163 13.77 -15.87 2.57
N ARG A 164 12.51 -15.93 2.11
CA ARG A 164 11.99 -17.12 1.38
C ARG A 164 12.68 -17.35 0.02
N LEU A 165 13.35 -16.34 -0.53
CA LEU A 165 14.18 -16.48 -1.73
C LEU A 165 15.51 -17.17 -1.44
N LEU A 166 16.02 -17.08 -0.22
CA LEU A 166 17.32 -17.64 0.18
C LEU A 166 17.23 -19.14 0.48
N THR A 167 16.11 -19.61 1.05
CA THR A 167 15.86 -21.04 1.33
C THR A 167 15.57 -21.91 0.09
N ARG A 168 15.74 -21.39 -1.13
CA ARG A 168 15.43 -22.10 -2.38
C ARG A 168 16.64 -22.61 -3.17
N ARG A 169 17.86 -22.40 -2.68
CA ARG A 169 19.07 -22.84 -3.39
C ARG A 169 19.52 -24.27 -3.09
N ASP A 170 18.88 -24.97 -2.16
CA ASP A 170 19.37 -26.29 -1.69
C ASP A 170 18.66 -27.50 -2.34
N ALA A 171 17.74 -27.30 -3.29
CA ALA A 171 16.93 -28.40 -3.86
C ALA A 171 17.34 -28.83 -5.29
N THR A 172 18.50 -28.41 -5.81
CA THR A 172 18.97 -28.78 -7.16
C THR A 172 20.34 -29.49 -7.17
N HIS A 173 20.75 -30.08 -6.05
CA HIS A 173 21.87 -31.03 -5.99
C HIS A 173 21.47 -32.26 -5.17
N SER A 174 20.65 -33.13 -5.76
CA SER A 174 20.51 -34.54 -5.35
C SER A 174 20.12 -35.39 -6.55
#